data_AF-A0A6L5QWQ7-F1
#
_entry.id   AF-A0A6L5QWQ7-F1
#
_cell.length_a   1.000
_cell.length_b   1.000
_cell.length_c   1.000
_cell.angle_alpha   90.00
_cell.angle_beta   90.00
_cell.angle_gamma   90.00
#
_symmetry.space_group_name_H-M   'P 1'
#
loop_
_entity.id
_entity.type
_entity.pdbx_description
1 polymer ?
#
loop_
_entity_poly.entity_id
_entity_poly.type
_entity_poly.pdbx_seq_one_letter_code
_entity_poly.pdbx_strand_id
1 'polypeptide(L)'
;MPSQVVSWLSPAIVAGPYQPGETLEVAVQVRNSGDGNSASIATVVVYWADPTVGFAQPEFFGATTVAVPPARTSPLTVTTPTMRRTIPASAPDHICLLAAVHHPQDRAGTVCDPVGDRHWAQRNLTAVTAQPGAPAMIPFDLANPTADDGEFVLLVRRTELSAVMPVVAELGAELSEIPPIVTLHGPDGRALTDPMRELSHGLSLAAHERVRVELAIEPEGELSPDAAIVAEAVLLRHDEQPVGSLGFVLRGA
;
A
#
# COMPACT_ATOMS: atom_id res chain seq x y z
N MET A 1 22.04 -1.07 4.81
CA MET A 1 21.66 -0.01 3.84
C MET A 1 20.39 -0.40 3.07
N PRO A 2 19.39 0.47 2.87
CA PRO A 2 18.11 0.04 2.31
C PRO A 2 18.08 -0.34 0.84
N SER A 3 17.19 -1.27 0.50
CA SER A 3 17.10 -1.89 -0.84
C SER A 3 15.68 -1.99 -1.41
N GLN A 4 14.62 -1.73 -0.63
CA GLN A 4 13.22 -1.88 -1.08
C GLN A 4 12.27 -1.00 -0.26
N VAL A 5 11.13 -0.57 -0.85
CA VAL A 5 9.99 0.14 -0.21
C VAL A 5 8.67 -0.56 -0.55
N VAL A 6 7.80 -0.80 0.43
CA VAL A 6 6.47 -1.44 0.24
C VAL A 6 5.38 -0.63 0.94
N SER A 7 4.25 -0.37 0.26
CA SER A 7 3.08 0.32 0.80
C SER A 7 1.85 -0.58 0.92
N TRP A 8 0.96 -0.36 1.90
CA TRP A 8 -0.25 -1.18 2.01
C TRP A 8 -1.46 -0.41 2.52
N LEU A 9 -2.62 -0.74 1.96
CA LEU A 9 -3.94 -0.46 2.52
C LEU A 9 -4.60 -1.74 3.06
N SER A 10 -4.22 -2.91 2.54
CA SER A 10 -4.71 -4.20 3.02
C SER A 10 -3.58 -5.25 3.08
N PRO A 11 -3.37 -5.91 4.24
CA PRO A 11 -2.44 -7.03 4.35
C PRO A 11 -2.97 -8.29 3.65
N ALA A 12 -4.22 -8.29 3.19
CA ALA A 12 -4.84 -9.45 2.55
C ALA A 12 -4.29 -9.72 1.15
N ILE A 13 -3.77 -8.70 0.44
CA ILE A 13 -3.04 -8.91 -0.82
C ILE A 13 -1.59 -9.15 -0.44
N VAL A 14 -1.03 -10.30 -0.80
CA VAL A 14 0.37 -10.67 -0.61
C VAL A 14 1.06 -10.55 -1.96
N ALA A 15 2.18 -9.85 -2.03
CA ALA A 15 2.85 -9.58 -3.30
C ALA A 15 4.36 -9.58 -3.15
N GLY A 16 5.04 -10.16 -4.13
CA GLY A 16 6.49 -10.08 -4.24
C GLY A 16 7.00 -8.64 -4.46
N PRO A 17 8.33 -8.46 -4.51
CA PRO A 17 8.92 -7.17 -4.86
C PRO A 17 8.41 -6.71 -6.23
N TYR A 18 8.13 -5.41 -6.34
CA TYR A 18 7.72 -4.80 -7.60
C TYR A 18 8.90 -4.09 -8.24
N GLN A 19 9.11 -4.41 -9.52
CA GLN A 19 9.99 -3.68 -10.42
C GLN A 19 9.31 -3.62 -11.80
N PRO A 20 9.17 -2.43 -12.42
CA PRO A 20 8.67 -2.33 -13.78
C PRO A 20 9.45 -3.23 -14.75
N GLY A 21 8.73 -3.98 -15.59
CA GLY A 21 9.33 -4.91 -16.55
C GLY A 21 9.59 -6.31 -15.99
N GLU A 22 9.46 -6.53 -14.67
CA GLU A 22 9.68 -7.83 -14.04
C GLU A 22 8.36 -8.59 -13.78
N THR A 23 8.50 -9.88 -13.48
CA THR A 23 7.35 -10.72 -13.11
C THR A 23 6.99 -10.45 -11.66
N LEU A 24 5.76 -10.02 -11.44
CA LEU A 24 5.17 -9.86 -10.12
C LEU A 24 4.36 -11.11 -9.77
N GLU A 25 4.53 -11.58 -8.53
CA GLU A 25 3.74 -12.66 -7.95
C GLU A 25 2.74 -12.09 -6.95
N VAL A 26 1.47 -12.48 -7.04
CA VAL A 26 0.39 -12.00 -6.16
C VAL A 26 -0.46 -13.16 -5.67
N ALA A 27 -0.77 -13.17 -4.38
CA ALA A 27 -1.79 -14.02 -3.78
C ALA A 27 -2.73 -13.18 -2.90
N VAL A 28 -3.93 -13.66 -2.65
CA VAL A 28 -4.93 -12.94 -1.85
C VAL A 28 -5.44 -13.85 -0.74
N GLN A 29 -5.47 -13.34 0.48
CA GLN A 29 -6.11 -13.98 1.62
C GLN A 29 -7.61 -13.65 1.61
N VAL A 30 -8.43 -14.70 1.64
CA VAL A 30 -9.88 -14.59 1.58
C VAL A 30 -10.49 -15.20 2.84
N ARG A 31 -11.49 -14.52 3.40
CA ARG A 31 -12.30 -15.01 4.52
C ARG A 31 -13.77 -15.04 4.11
N ASN A 32 -14.47 -16.07 4.55
CA ASN A 32 -15.93 -16.11 4.49
C ASN A 32 -16.48 -15.54 5.80
N SER A 33 -17.23 -14.45 5.71
CA SER A 33 -17.89 -13.80 6.86
C SER A 33 -19.39 -14.10 6.93
N GLY A 34 -19.90 -14.98 6.05
CA GLY A 34 -21.29 -15.41 6.07
C GLY A 34 -21.58 -16.46 7.16
N ASP A 35 -22.87 -16.62 7.49
CA ASP A 35 -23.35 -17.56 8.52
C ASP A 35 -23.49 -19.01 8.04
N GLY A 36 -23.11 -19.29 6.78
CA GLY A 36 -23.14 -20.64 6.22
C GLY A 36 -22.20 -21.60 6.95
N ASN A 37 -22.56 -22.89 6.96
CA ASN A 37 -21.77 -23.95 7.59
C ASN A 37 -20.99 -24.84 6.59
N SER A 38 -21.00 -24.48 5.31
CA SER A 38 -20.29 -25.17 4.24
C SER A 38 -19.27 -24.26 3.58
N ALA A 39 -18.20 -24.86 3.05
CA ALA A 39 -17.21 -24.12 2.27
C ALA A 39 -17.89 -23.48 1.06
N SER A 40 -17.49 -22.25 0.74
CA SER A 40 -18.03 -21.48 -0.39
C SER A 40 -16.93 -21.18 -1.39
N ILE A 41 -17.25 -21.21 -2.67
CA ILE A 41 -16.27 -20.91 -3.73
C ILE A 41 -16.28 -19.40 -4.00
N ALA A 42 -15.23 -18.71 -3.57
CA ALA A 42 -15.03 -17.30 -3.89
C ALA A 42 -14.27 -17.19 -5.22
N THR A 43 -14.66 -16.22 -6.04
CA THR A 43 -13.89 -15.76 -7.19
C THR A 43 -13.07 -14.55 -6.76
N VAL A 44 -11.77 -14.59 -7.06
CA VAL A 44 -10.83 -13.51 -6.79
C VAL A 44 -10.30 -13.00 -8.11
N VAL A 45 -10.44 -11.71 -8.35
CA VAL A 45 -9.88 -11.03 -9.51
C VAL A 45 -8.93 -9.96 -9.02
N VAL A 46 -7.70 -9.98 -9.52
CA VAL A 46 -6.70 -8.96 -9.24
C VAL A 46 -6.53 -8.08 -10.47
N TYR A 47 -6.40 -6.79 -10.22
CA TYR A 47 -6.03 -5.77 -11.18
C TYR A 47 -4.79 -5.04 -10.68
N TRP A 48 -4.13 -4.33 -11.58
CA TRP A 48 -3.15 -3.31 -11.22
C TRP A 48 -3.55 -1.98 -11.87
N ALA A 49 -3.21 -0.86 -11.26
CA ALA A 49 -3.52 0.46 -11.77
C ALA A 49 -2.36 1.43 -11.51
N ASP A 50 -2.21 2.39 -12.41
CA ASP A 50 -1.46 3.60 -12.13
C ASP A 50 -2.32 4.51 -11.23
N PRO A 51 -1.92 4.78 -9.99
CA PRO A 51 -2.69 5.63 -9.08
C PRO A 51 -2.88 7.04 -9.62
N THR A 52 -2.03 7.47 -10.56
CA THR A 52 -2.13 8.79 -11.16
C THR A 52 -3.29 8.96 -12.14
N VAL A 53 -3.94 7.89 -12.56
CA VAL A 53 -5.17 7.98 -13.39
C VAL A 53 -6.40 7.49 -12.63
N GLY A 54 -6.25 7.24 -11.33
CA GLY A 54 -7.27 6.62 -10.49
C GLY A 54 -7.60 5.18 -10.91
N PHE A 55 -8.65 4.62 -10.32
CA PHE A 55 -9.10 3.24 -10.62
C PHE A 55 -10.17 3.17 -11.70
N ALA A 56 -10.24 4.18 -12.57
CA ALA A 56 -11.21 4.20 -13.66
C ALA A 56 -10.89 3.17 -14.76
N GLN A 57 -9.61 2.85 -14.96
CA GLN A 57 -9.14 1.91 -15.97
C GLN A 57 -8.05 0.98 -15.41
N PRO A 58 -8.39 0.15 -14.40
CA PRO A 58 -7.42 -0.78 -13.85
C PRO A 58 -7.18 -1.90 -14.87
N GLU A 59 -5.93 -2.28 -15.05
CA GLU A 59 -5.55 -3.36 -15.92
C GLU A 59 -5.75 -4.70 -15.21
N PHE A 60 -6.39 -5.65 -15.88
CA PHE A 60 -6.50 -7.03 -15.38
C PHE A 60 -5.11 -7.56 -15.03
N PHE A 61 -4.94 -8.21 -13.88
CA PHE A 61 -3.70 -8.89 -13.50
C PHE A 61 -3.87 -10.41 -13.61
N GLY A 62 -4.90 -10.95 -12.97
CA GLY A 62 -5.19 -12.37 -12.94
C GLY A 62 -6.51 -12.66 -12.24
N ALA A 63 -7.00 -13.89 -12.38
CA ALA A 63 -8.18 -14.35 -11.66
C ALA A 63 -8.02 -15.81 -11.24
N THR A 64 -8.64 -16.17 -10.12
CA THR A 64 -8.65 -17.53 -9.61
C THR A 64 -9.90 -17.75 -8.75
N THR A 65 -10.16 -19.00 -8.40
CA THR A 65 -11.21 -19.37 -7.45
C THR A 65 -10.60 -20.11 -6.28
N VAL A 66 -11.15 -19.92 -5.09
CA VAL A 66 -10.68 -20.61 -3.88
C VAL A 66 -11.87 -21.07 -3.04
N ALA A 67 -11.77 -22.27 -2.49
CA ALA A 67 -12.73 -22.77 -1.52
C ALA A 67 -12.43 -22.16 -0.15
N VAL A 68 -13.33 -21.29 0.30
CA VAL A 68 -13.19 -20.57 1.56
C VAL A 68 -14.01 -21.29 2.62
N PRO A 69 -13.39 -21.69 3.75
CA PRO A 69 -14.10 -22.45 4.77
C PRO A 69 -15.09 -21.53 5.53
N PRO A 70 -16.08 -22.10 6.24
CA PRO A 70 -17.06 -21.32 7.01
C PRO A 70 -16.43 -20.37 8.04
N ALA A 71 -17.15 -19.31 8.42
CA ALA A 71 -16.65 -18.31 9.38
C ALA A 71 -16.29 -18.87 10.78
N ARG A 72 -16.74 -20.09 11.12
CA ARG A 72 -16.53 -20.75 12.42
C ARG A 72 -15.44 -21.82 12.42
N THR A 73 -14.72 -22.00 11.31
CA THR A 73 -13.64 -22.99 11.19
C THR A 73 -12.26 -22.36 11.29
N SER A 74 -11.25 -23.12 11.72
CA SER A 74 -9.85 -22.71 11.70
C SER A 74 -9.09 -23.50 10.61
N PRO A 75 -8.29 -22.84 9.75
CA PRO A 75 -8.06 -21.39 9.69
C PRO A 75 -9.28 -20.60 9.16
N LEU A 76 -9.40 -19.34 9.60
CA LEU A 76 -10.48 -18.42 9.19
C LEU A 76 -10.26 -17.84 7.78
N THR A 77 -9.01 -17.80 7.33
CA THR A 77 -8.60 -17.30 6.02
C THR A 77 -8.00 -18.43 5.19
N VAL A 78 -8.14 -18.31 3.87
CA VAL A 78 -7.45 -19.15 2.89
C VAL A 78 -6.72 -18.26 1.92
N THR A 79 -5.48 -18.61 1.58
CA THR A 79 -4.70 -17.91 0.56
C THR A 79 -4.99 -18.52 -0.81
N THR A 80 -5.24 -17.68 -1.82
CA THR A 80 -5.38 -18.15 -3.20
C THR A 80 -4.08 -18.77 -3.72
N PRO A 81 -4.14 -19.61 -4.77
CA PRO A 81 -2.95 -19.90 -5.58
C PRO A 81 -2.29 -18.60 -6.06
N THR A 82 -0.96 -18.60 -6.13
CA THR A 82 -0.17 -17.46 -6.63
C THR A 82 -0.46 -17.21 -8.10
N MET A 83 -0.90 -15.99 -8.42
CA MET A 83 -1.02 -15.45 -9.76
C MET A 83 0.29 -14.77 -10.15
N ARG A 84 0.68 -14.88 -11.43
CA ARG A 84 1.91 -14.30 -11.94
C ARG A 84 1.62 -13.46 -13.18
N ARG A 85 2.22 -12.27 -13.24
CA ARG A 85 2.15 -11.42 -14.44
C ARG A 85 3.37 -10.51 -14.52
N THR A 86 3.87 -10.30 -15.73
CA THR A 86 4.87 -9.25 -16.00
C THR A 86 4.18 -7.89 -16.09
N ILE A 87 4.57 -6.96 -15.24
CA ILE A 87 4.12 -5.57 -15.33
C ILE A 87 4.97 -4.87 -16.41
N PRO A 88 4.38 -4.07 -17.32
CA PRO A 88 5.15 -3.43 -18.38
C PRO A 88 6.31 -2.58 -17.84
N ALA A 89 7.44 -2.53 -18.57
CA ALA A 89 8.56 -1.66 -18.23
C ALA A 89 8.22 -0.16 -18.29
N SER A 90 7.10 0.19 -18.95
CA SER A 90 6.56 1.54 -19.01
C SER A 90 5.63 1.88 -17.83
N ALA A 91 5.38 0.94 -16.92
CA ALA A 91 4.60 1.21 -15.72
C ALA A 91 5.36 2.19 -14.81
N PRO A 92 4.64 3.04 -14.05
CA PRO A 92 5.27 3.94 -13.10
C PRO A 92 5.96 3.18 -11.96
N ASP A 93 6.88 3.84 -11.27
CA ASP A 93 7.54 3.27 -10.09
C ASP A 93 6.53 2.91 -8.97
N HIS A 94 5.33 3.47 -8.99
CA HIS A 94 4.29 3.20 -8.02
C HIS A 94 3.01 2.69 -8.67
N ILE A 95 2.54 1.50 -8.28
CA ILE A 95 1.28 0.91 -8.76
C ILE A 95 0.38 0.53 -7.59
N CYS A 96 -0.93 0.49 -7.84
CA CYS A 96 -1.91 -0.08 -6.93
C CYS A 96 -2.35 -1.46 -7.44
N LEU A 97 -2.15 -2.50 -6.65
CA LEU A 97 -2.88 -3.76 -6.79
C LEU A 97 -4.27 -3.62 -6.17
N LEU A 98 -5.27 -4.11 -6.90
CA LEU A 98 -6.67 -4.08 -6.49
C LEU A 98 -7.21 -5.50 -6.56
N ALA A 99 -7.75 -6.02 -5.46
CA ALA A 99 -8.38 -7.34 -5.43
C ALA A 99 -9.88 -7.17 -5.26
N ALA A 100 -10.66 -7.73 -6.17
CA ALA A 100 -12.10 -7.90 -6.06
C ALA A 100 -12.40 -9.36 -5.70
N VAL A 101 -13.10 -9.57 -4.60
CA VAL A 101 -13.51 -10.90 -4.12
C VAL A 101 -15.03 -10.98 -4.15
N HIS A 102 -15.59 -11.99 -4.83
CA HIS A 102 -17.03 -12.14 -4.88
C HIS A 102 -17.50 -13.59 -4.87
N HIS A 103 -18.73 -13.78 -4.40
CA HIS A 103 -19.48 -15.03 -4.44
C HIS A 103 -20.73 -14.82 -5.31
N PRO A 104 -21.30 -15.85 -5.98
CA PRO A 104 -22.51 -15.67 -6.80
C PRO A 104 -23.70 -15.01 -6.07
N GLN A 105 -23.78 -15.20 -4.74
CA GLN A 105 -24.82 -14.64 -3.86
C GLN A 105 -24.40 -13.35 -3.12
N ASP A 106 -23.12 -12.96 -3.19
CA ASP A 106 -22.57 -11.75 -2.57
C ASP A 106 -21.53 -11.16 -3.51
N ARG A 107 -21.99 -10.28 -4.40
CA ARG A 107 -21.20 -9.80 -5.53
C ARG A 107 -20.48 -8.50 -5.17
N ALA A 108 -19.22 -8.38 -5.59
CA ALA A 108 -18.50 -7.12 -5.57
C ALA A 108 -19.24 -6.07 -6.44
N GLY A 109 -19.18 -4.81 -6.02
CA GLY A 109 -19.62 -3.70 -6.86
C GLY A 109 -18.81 -3.60 -8.16
N THR A 110 -19.38 -2.98 -9.19
CA THR A 110 -18.68 -2.72 -10.47
C THR A 110 -17.71 -1.54 -10.39
N VAL A 111 -17.79 -0.75 -9.32
CA VAL A 111 -16.88 0.36 -9.05
C VAL A 111 -15.77 -0.16 -8.14
N CYS A 112 -14.52 0.15 -8.49
CA CYS A 112 -13.39 -0.18 -7.63
C CYS A 112 -13.42 0.74 -6.40
N ASP A 113 -13.86 0.20 -5.27
CA ASP A 113 -14.02 0.95 -4.02
C ASP A 113 -13.39 0.19 -2.84
N PRO A 114 -12.05 0.16 -2.74
CA PRO A 114 -11.34 -0.55 -1.66
C PRO A 114 -11.54 0.06 -0.27
N VAL A 115 -12.19 1.22 -0.16
CA VAL A 115 -12.49 1.90 1.11
C VAL A 115 -13.92 1.64 1.56
N GLY A 116 -14.89 1.77 0.65
CA GLY A 116 -16.32 1.67 0.94
C GLY A 116 -16.94 0.30 0.67
N ASP A 117 -16.32 -0.57 -0.13
CA ASP A 117 -16.84 -1.91 -0.46
C ASP A 117 -15.98 -3.02 0.12
N ARG A 118 -16.58 -3.84 1.01
CA ARG A 118 -15.96 -4.99 1.67
C ARG A 118 -15.39 -6.05 0.72
N HIS A 119 -15.81 -6.02 -0.54
CA HIS A 119 -15.35 -6.95 -1.57
C HIS A 119 -14.07 -6.51 -2.25
N TRP A 120 -13.63 -5.26 -2.01
CA TRP A 120 -12.44 -4.69 -2.60
C TRP A 120 -11.34 -4.55 -1.56
N ALA A 121 -10.10 -4.75 -2.01
CA ALA A 121 -8.91 -4.49 -1.24
C ALA A 121 -7.85 -3.84 -2.13
N GLN A 122 -6.95 -3.05 -1.53
CA GLN A 122 -5.86 -2.39 -2.23
C GLN A 122 -4.52 -2.67 -1.55
N ARG A 123 -3.47 -2.86 -2.36
CA ARG A 123 -2.07 -2.89 -1.91
C ARG A 123 -1.22 -2.07 -2.86
N ASN A 124 -0.29 -1.30 -2.31
CA ASN A 124 0.42 -0.25 -3.01
C ASN A 124 1.88 -0.68 -3.17
N LEU A 125 2.34 -0.90 -4.39
CA LEU A 125 3.70 -1.36 -4.62
C LEU A 125 4.54 -0.22 -5.17
N THR A 126 5.76 -0.06 -4.65
CA THR A 126 6.67 1.01 -5.06
C THR A 126 8.05 0.43 -5.36
N ALA A 127 8.56 0.65 -6.56
CA ALA A 127 9.89 0.31 -7.00
C ALA A 127 10.83 1.51 -6.73
N VAL A 128 11.34 1.62 -5.50
CA VAL A 128 12.36 2.62 -5.16
C VAL A 128 13.64 1.89 -4.79
N THR A 129 14.72 2.21 -5.52
CA THR A 129 16.07 1.82 -5.14
C THR A 129 16.64 2.88 -4.23
N ALA A 130 16.91 2.54 -2.97
CA ALA A 130 17.67 3.41 -2.09
C ALA A 130 19.17 3.25 -2.37
N GLN A 131 19.91 4.35 -2.43
CA GLN A 131 21.35 4.30 -2.55
C GLN A 131 21.99 4.10 -1.17
N PRO A 132 23.01 3.24 -1.03
CA PRO A 132 23.75 3.12 0.22
C PRO A 132 24.28 4.48 0.71
N GLY A 133 23.95 4.83 1.94
CA GLY A 133 24.39 6.06 2.60
C GLY A 133 23.60 7.31 2.23
N ALA A 134 22.54 7.18 1.44
CA ALA A 134 21.63 8.27 1.12
C ALA A 134 20.20 7.96 1.62
N PRO A 135 19.38 8.99 1.90
CA PRO A 135 17.96 8.80 2.17
C PRO A 135 17.26 8.06 1.03
N ALA A 136 16.31 7.19 1.38
CA ALA A 136 15.39 6.63 0.42
C ALA A 136 14.40 7.72 0.00
N MET A 137 14.41 8.08 -1.28
CA MET A 137 13.51 9.09 -1.84
C MET A 137 12.26 8.40 -2.38
N ILE A 138 11.11 8.66 -1.77
CA ILE A 138 9.87 7.99 -2.10
C ILE A 138 8.90 9.01 -2.69
N PRO A 139 8.67 8.98 -4.00
CA PRO A 139 7.86 10.00 -4.65
C PRO A 139 6.38 9.54 -4.67
N PHE A 140 5.47 10.43 -4.30
CA PHE A 140 4.02 10.14 -4.24
C PHE A 140 3.20 11.41 -4.46
N ASP A 141 1.90 11.22 -4.70
CA ASP A 141 0.98 12.34 -4.96
C ASP A 141 0.06 12.56 -3.77
N LEU A 142 -0.06 13.83 -3.38
CA LEU A 142 -1.13 14.30 -2.50
C LEU A 142 -2.27 14.78 -3.39
N ALA A 143 -3.47 14.25 -3.17
CA ALA A 143 -4.62 14.51 -4.03
C ALA A 143 -5.86 14.85 -3.20
N ASN A 144 -6.60 15.87 -3.64
CA ASN A 144 -7.97 16.11 -3.18
C ASN A 144 -8.94 15.29 -4.03
N PRO A 145 -9.57 14.22 -3.50
CA PRO A 145 -10.49 13.42 -4.30
C PRO A 145 -11.87 14.08 -4.48
N THR A 146 -12.14 15.20 -3.80
CA THR A 146 -13.45 15.83 -3.73
C THR A 146 -13.63 16.92 -4.78
N ALA A 147 -14.89 17.29 -5.05
CA ALA A 147 -15.25 18.31 -6.02
C ALA A 147 -15.14 19.75 -5.46
N ASP A 148 -14.77 19.88 -4.19
CA ASP A 148 -14.64 21.14 -3.49
C ASP A 148 -13.18 21.32 -3.02
N ASP A 149 -12.75 22.57 -2.89
CA ASP A 149 -11.46 22.88 -2.27
C ASP A 149 -11.45 22.43 -0.80
N GLY A 150 -10.29 22.04 -0.29
CA GLY A 150 -10.19 21.50 1.06
C GLY A 150 -8.84 21.71 1.74
N GLU A 151 -8.88 21.68 3.07
CA GLU A 151 -7.71 21.63 3.93
C GLU A 151 -7.42 20.19 4.33
N PHE A 152 -6.14 19.82 4.23
CA PHE A 152 -5.66 18.48 4.48
C PHE A 152 -4.44 18.52 5.42
N VAL A 153 -4.18 17.39 6.07
CA VAL A 153 -2.99 17.17 6.89
C VAL A 153 -2.34 15.89 6.43
N LEU A 154 -1.10 15.99 5.96
CA LEU A 154 -0.23 14.85 5.75
C LEU A 154 0.44 14.49 7.08
N LEU A 155 0.17 13.29 7.57
CA LEU A 155 0.86 12.70 8.72
C LEU A 155 1.84 11.64 8.22
N VAL A 156 3.10 11.69 8.67
CA VAL A 156 4.05 10.58 8.48
C VAL A 156 4.54 10.12 9.84
N ARG A 157 4.38 8.83 10.14
CA ARG A 157 4.70 8.26 11.46
C ARG A 157 5.08 6.79 11.36
N ARG A 158 5.61 6.22 12.45
CA ARG A 158 5.74 4.77 12.58
C ARG A 158 4.34 4.15 12.61
N THR A 159 4.14 3.07 11.86
CA THR A 159 2.87 2.36 11.83
C THR A 159 2.70 1.51 13.10
N GLU A 160 1.45 1.27 13.52
CA GLU A 160 1.15 0.43 14.67
C GLU A 160 1.68 -1.01 14.51
N LEU A 161 2.27 -1.54 15.58
CA LEU A 161 2.94 -2.85 15.58
C LEU A 161 2.06 -3.97 14.98
N SER A 162 0.78 -4.02 15.36
CA SER A 162 -0.18 -5.03 14.90
C SER A 162 -0.37 -5.04 13.38
N ALA A 163 -0.33 -3.87 12.74
CA ALA A 163 -0.45 -3.72 11.30
C ALA A 163 0.87 -4.03 10.57
N VAL A 164 2.00 -3.82 11.23
CA VAL A 164 3.35 -3.99 10.65
C VAL A 164 3.84 -5.43 10.67
N MET A 165 3.53 -6.19 11.73
CA MET A 165 4.09 -7.54 11.93
C MET A 165 3.88 -8.49 10.74
N PRO A 166 2.71 -8.54 10.08
CA PRO A 166 2.53 -9.39 8.89
C PRO A 166 3.48 -9.01 7.75
N VAL A 167 3.72 -7.71 7.53
CA VAL A 167 4.57 -7.19 6.46
C VAL A 167 6.04 -7.50 6.74
N VAL A 168 6.50 -7.29 7.98
CA VAL A 168 7.86 -7.60 8.39
C VAL A 168 8.14 -9.10 8.29
N ALA A 169 7.18 -9.94 8.70
CA ALA A 169 7.27 -11.39 8.56
C ALA A 169 7.31 -11.84 7.09
N GLU A 170 6.49 -11.24 6.21
CA GLU A 170 6.48 -11.50 4.76
C GLU A 170 7.85 -11.21 4.13
N LEU A 171 8.53 -10.16 4.58
CA LEU A 171 9.85 -9.77 4.12
C LEU A 171 10.99 -10.60 4.72
N GLY A 172 10.71 -11.44 5.73
CA GLY A 172 11.74 -12.14 6.49
C GLY A 172 12.71 -11.16 7.16
N ALA A 173 12.18 -10.05 7.69
CA ALA A 173 12.94 -9.03 8.39
C ALA A 173 12.57 -9.00 9.88
N GLU A 174 13.35 -8.28 10.68
CA GLU A 174 13.07 -7.94 12.07
C GLU A 174 12.67 -6.46 12.16
N LEU A 175 11.68 -6.11 12.98
CA LEU A 175 11.32 -4.70 13.15
C LEU A 175 12.44 -3.98 13.92
N SER A 176 12.95 -2.90 13.36
CA SER A 176 13.96 -2.06 13.98
C SER A 176 13.34 -1.11 15.01
N GLU A 177 14.03 -0.92 16.12
CA GLU A 177 13.73 0.15 17.09
C GLU A 177 14.36 1.50 16.71
N ILE A 178 15.24 1.52 15.71
CA ILE A 178 15.81 2.75 15.18
C ILE A 178 14.68 3.57 14.55
N PRO A 179 14.45 4.82 14.99
CA PRO A 179 13.41 5.64 14.41
C PRO A 179 13.81 6.09 12.99
N PRO A 180 12.82 6.26 12.08
CA PRO A 180 13.06 6.97 10.85
C PRO A 180 13.28 8.46 11.13
N ILE A 181 14.12 9.09 10.34
CA ILE A 181 14.12 10.53 10.08
C ILE A 181 13.45 10.73 8.73
N VAL A 182 12.45 11.60 8.71
CA VAL A 182 11.65 11.91 7.54
C VAL A 182 11.75 13.39 7.19
N THR A 183 11.81 13.68 5.90
CA THR A 183 11.77 15.04 5.34
C THR A 183 10.85 15.06 4.13
N LEU A 184 9.92 16.01 4.07
CA LEU A 184 9.06 16.20 2.92
C LEU A 184 9.68 17.21 1.95
N HIS A 185 9.75 16.85 0.67
CA HIS A 185 10.22 17.70 -0.41
C HIS A 185 9.08 18.03 -1.37
N GLY A 186 9.07 19.29 -1.82
CA GLY A 186 8.12 19.77 -2.82
C GLY A 186 8.51 19.36 -4.25
N PRO A 187 7.67 19.70 -5.25
CA PRO A 187 7.94 19.39 -6.66
C PRO A 187 9.23 20.00 -7.21
N ASP A 188 9.75 21.06 -6.58
CA ASP A 188 11.00 21.72 -6.94
C ASP A 188 12.22 21.11 -6.23
N GLY A 189 12.03 20.01 -5.49
CA GLY A 189 13.05 19.32 -4.70
C GLY A 189 13.42 20.03 -3.39
N ARG A 190 12.83 21.20 -3.11
CA ARG A 190 13.11 21.92 -1.87
C ARG A 190 12.41 21.25 -0.69
N ALA A 191 13.11 21.20 0.44
CA ALA A 191 12.51 20.73 1.68
C ALA A 191 11.36 21.65 2.10
N LEU A 192 10.19 21.06 2.31
CA LEU A 192 8.98 21.70 2.86
C LEU A 192 8.96 21.61 4.39
N THR A 193 9.73 20.70 4.97
CA THR A 193 9.87 20.50 6.42
C THR A 193 11.34 20.33 6.79
N ASP A 194 11.66 20.57 8.06
CA ASP A 194 12.93 20.12 8.63
C ASP A 194 12.92 18.58 8.83
N PRO A 195 14.10 17.93 8.96
CA PRO A 195 14.18 16.52 9.32
C PRO A 195 13.56 16.25 10.70
N MET A 196 12.65 15.28 10.78
CA MET A 196 11.91 14.96 12.00
C MET A 196 11.57 13.47 12.08
N ARG A 197 11.24 12.96 13.27
CA ARG A 197 10.87 11.54 13.46
C ARG A 197 9.44 11.22 13.05
N GLU A 198 8.58 12.21 13.17
CA GLU A 198 7.19 12.19 12.74
C GLU A 198 6.89 13.53 12.09
N LEU A 199 6.11 13.52 11.02
CA LEU A 199 5.76 14.70 10.25
C LEU A 199 4.26 14.95 10.33
N SER A 200 3.90 16.21 10.52
CA SER A 200 2.54 16.72 10.36
C SER A 200 2.63 18.00 9.54
N HIS A 201 2.10 17.95 8.31
CA HIS A 201 2.18 19.04 7.36
C HIS A 201 0.79 19.37 6.83
N GLY A 202 0.32 20.57 7.13
CA GLY A 202 -0.95 21.09 6.61
C GLY A 202 -0.80 21.60 5.18
N LEU A 203 -1.79 21.33 4.34
CA LEU A 203 -1.84 21.80 2.96
C LEU A 203 -3.27 22.07 2.51
N SER A 204 -3.43 23.13 1.72
CA SER A 204 -4.67 23.45 0.99
C SER A 204 -4.58 22.84 -0.40
N LEU A 205 -5.59 22.09 -0.81
CA LEU A 205 -5.69 21.52 -2.16
C LEU A 205 -7.02 21.92 -2.79
N ALA A 206 -6.98 22.51 -3.97
CA ALA A 206 -8.18 22.80 -4.76
C ALA A 206 -8.91 21.52 -5.16
N ALA A 207 -10.16 21.65 -5.61
CA ALA A 207 -10.97 20.55 -6.11
C ALA A 207 -10.19 19.74 -7.16
N HIS A 208 -10.05 18.43 -6.93
CA HIS A 208 -9.28 17.52 -7.79
C HIS A 208 -7.81 17.90 -8.01
N GLU A 209 -7.25 18.82 -7.21
CA GLU A 209 -5.84 19.18 -7.28
C GLU A 209 -4.96 18.01 -6.84
N ARG A 210 -3.80 17.93 -7.50
CA ARG A 210 -2.78 16.93 -7.23
C ARG A 210 -1.41 17.58 -7.20
N VAL A 211 -0.68 17.30 -6.13
CA VAL A 211 0.67 17.82 -5.91
C VAL A 211 1.62 16.65 -5.76
N ARG A 212 2.65 16.61 -6.62
CA ARG A 212 3.75 15.65 -6.50
C ARG A 212 4.65 16.08 -5.35
N VAL A 213 4.96 15.17 -4.45
CA VAL A 213 5.91 15.37 -3.35
C VAL A 213 6.86 14.17 -3.27
N GLU A 214 7.96 14.35 -2.54
CA GLU A 214 8.89 13.26 -2.23
C GLU A 214 9.12 13.18 -0.73
N LEU A 215 9.01 11.99 -0.18
CA LEU A 215 9.37 11.71 1.21
C LEU A 215 10.77 11.13 1.23
N ALA A 216 11.72 11.87 1.78
CA ALA A 216 13.02 11.32 2.15
C ALA A 216 12.86 10.56 3.48
N ILE A 217 13.25 9.28 3.51
CA ILE A 217 13.29 8.46 4.73
C ILE A 217 14.69 7.90 4.92
N GLU A 218 15.28 8.12 6.09
CA GLU A 218 16.54 7.51 6.49
C GLU A 218 16.49 7.01 7.95
N PRO A 219 17.24 5.97 8.32
CA PRO A 219 17.38 5.57 9.72
C PRO A 219 18.18 6.63 10.52
N GLU A 220 17.82 6.89 11.78
CA GLU A 220 18.63 7.67 12.73
C GLU A 220 19.87 6.86 13.23
N GLY A 221 20.55 6.15 12.32
CA GLY A 221 21.67 5.25 12.62
C GLY A 221 21.87 4.16 11.58
N GLU A 222 22.76 3.21 11.87
CA GLU A 222 22.98 2.06 10.98
C GLU A 222 21.89 1.01 11.18
N LEU A 223 21.19 0.67 10.10
CA LEU A 223 20.19 -0.40 10.08
C LEU A 223 20.86 -1.73 9.70
N SER A 224 20.77 -2.73 10.60
CA SER A 224 21.32 -4.07 10.35
C SER A 224 20.65 -4.73 9.14
N PRO A 225 21.32 -5.63 8.40
CA PRO A 225 20.79 -6.22 7.15
C PRO A 225 19.41 -6.87 7.29
N ASP A 226 19.15 -7.48 8.43
CA ASP A 226 17.88 -8.17 8.69
C ASP A 226 16.82 -7.24 9.28
N ALA A 227 17.17 -6.01 9.70
CA ALA A 227 16.23 -5.08 10.30
C ALA A 227 15.45 -4.27 9.25
N ALA A 228 14.24 -3.87 9.61
CA ALA A 228 13.35 -3.05 8.81
C ALA A 228 12.74 -1.92 9.65
N ILE A 229 12.73 -0.70 9.10
CA ILE A 229 11.94 0.41 9.63
C ILE A 229 10.63 0.46 8.85
N VAL A 230 9.52 0.67 9.55
CA VAL A 230 8.21 0.72 8.94
C VAL A 230 7.50 2.02 9.30
N ALA A 231 7.04 2.73 8.29
CA ALA A 231 6.35 4.01 8.43
C ALA A 231 5.10 4.05 7.57
N GLU A 232 4.18 4.95 7.87
CA GLU A 232 3.03 5.28 7.04
C GLU A 232 2.95 6.78 6.83
N ALA A 233 2.56 7.18 5.62
CA ALA A 233 2.03 8.49 5.30
C ALA A 233 0.51 8.38 5.19
N VAL A 234 -0.23 9.22 5.89
CA VAL A 234 -1.70 9.29 5.85
C VAL A 234 -2.10 10.71 5.54
N LEU A 235 -2.89 10.89 4.48
CA LEU A 235 -3.51 12.17 4.16
C LEU A 235 -4.90 12.19 4.80
N LEU A 236 -5.09 13.11 5.73
CA LEU A 236 -6.35 13.35 6.42
C LEU A 236 -7.00 14.63 5.89
N ARG A 237 -8.32 14.67 5.84
CA ARG A 237 -9.07 15.93 5.79
C ARG A 237 -9.05 16.61 7.16
N HIS A 238 -9.41 17.89 7.20
CA HIS A 238 -9.53 18.64 8.46
C HIS A 238 -10.48 17.98 9.49
N ASP A 239 -11.47 17.20 9.06
CA ASP A 239 -12.37 16.43 9.93
C ASP A 239 -11.77 15.07 10.38
N GLU A 240 -10.46 14.89 10.22
CA GLU A 240 -9.70 13.67 10.53
C GLU A 240 -10.09 12.45 9.69
N GLN A 241 -10.91 12.63 8.65
CA GLN A 241 -11.24 11.54 7.73
C GLN A 241 -10.04 11.21 6.83
N PRO A 242 -9.54 9.97 6.81
CA PRO A 242 -8.49 9.58 5.88
C PRO A 242 -8.99 9.58 4.44
N VAL A 243 -8.24 10.21 3.54
CA VAL A 243 -8.51 10.23 2.09
C VAL A 243 -7.48 9.45 1.29
N GLY A 244 -6.33 9.15 1.88
CA GLY A 244 -5.31 8.30 1.28
C GLY A 244 -4.26 7.91 2.29
N SER A 245 -3.60 6.78 2.06
CA SER A 245 -2.42 6.40 2.82
C SER A 245 -1.42 5.61 1.99
N LEU A 246 -0.18 5.63 2.46
CA LEU A 246 0.96 4.96 1.85
C LEU A 246 1.82 4.39 2.98
N GLY A 247 2.06 3.09 2.98
CA GLY A 247 3.02 2.45 3.89
C GLY A 247 4.43 2.48 3.28
N PHE A 248 5.45 2.34 4.11
CA PHE A 248 6.83 2.22 3.67
C PHE A 248 7.53 1.21 4.55
N VAL A 249 8.37 0.38 3.95
CA VAL A 249 9.29 -0.50 4.67
C VAL A 249 10.68 -0.21 4.17
N LEU A 250 11.60 0.16 5.05
CA LEU A 250 13.00 0.44 4.74
C LEU A 250 13.84 -0.67 5.36
N ARG A 251 14.48 -1.53 4.55
CA ARG A 251 15.30 -2.65 5.07
C ARG A 251 16.75 -2.27 5.29
N GLY A 252 17.52 -3.06 6.03
CA GLY A 252 18.97 -3.04 5.92
C GLY A 252 19.46 -3.81 4.68
N ALA A 253 20.75 -3.69 4.44
CA ALA A 253 21.55 -4.46 3.48
C ALA A 253 23.00 -4.41 3.97
#